data_AF-A0A538RTC3-F1
#
_entry.id   AF-A0A538RTC3-F1
#
_cell.length_a   1.000
_cell.length_b   1.000
_cell.length_c   1.000
_cell.angle_alpha   90.00
_cell.angle_beta   90.00
_cell.angle_gamma   90.00
#
_symmetry.space_group_name_H-M   'P 1'
#
loop_
_entity.id
_entity.type
_entity.pdbx_description
1 polymer ?
#
loop_
_entity_poly.entity_id
_entity_poly.type
_entity_poly.pdbx_seq_one_letter_code
_entity_poly.pdbx_strand_id
1 'polypeptide(L)'
;MRQLFELRPWYKLVPDQSVIAAGQADGEDHIQAARAEDGSFLIAYLPTGKPITVARDKLSGEKVRARWYDPRKGTWSLIGEFDNSGNRKFEAPSTGGKDDWVLVLEDARKFSLELAR
;
A
#
# COMPACT_ATOMS: atom_id res chain seq x y z
N MET A 1 -13.04 -3.53 -4.55
CA MET A 1 -12.91 -2.25 -3.82
C MET A 1 -13.58 -2.19 -2.45
N ARG A 2 -14.84 -2.65 -2.27
CA ARG A 2 -15.58 -2.50 -1.00
C ARG A 2 -14.81 -2.97 0.24
N GLN A 3 -14.21 -4.17 0.20
CA GLN A 3 -13.42 -4.72 1.30
C GLN A 3 -12.14 -3.93 1.64
N LEU A 4 -11.55 -3.21 0.68
CA LEU A 4 -10.34 -2.40 0.92
C LEU A 4 -10.64 -1.21 1.85
N PHE A 5 -11.78 -0.56 1.59
CA PHE A 5 -12.21 0.66 2.27
C PHE A 5 -13.08 0.40 3.50
N GLU A 6 -13.72 -0.76 3.63
CA GLU A 6 -14.43 -1.13 4.87
C GLU A 6 -13.47 -1.40 6.04
N LEU A 7 -12.26 -1.86 5.77
CA LEU A 7 -11.27 -2.21 6.80
C LEU A 7 -10.47 -1.00 7.32
N ARG A 8 -10.64 0.19 6.73
CA ARG A 8 -9.82 1.37 7.03
C ARG A 8 -10.68 2.63 7.05
N PRO A 9 -10.33 3.63 7.86
CA PRO A 9 -10.94 4.96 7.79
C PRO A 9 -10.51 5.67 6.50
N TRP A 10 -11.11 5.25 5.38
CA TRP A 10 -10.77 5.71 4.03
C TRP A 10 -10.95 7.21 3.85
N TYR A 11 -11.84 7.82 4.62
CA TYR A 11 -12.10 9.26 4.63
C TYR A 11 -10.90 10.10 5.10
N LYS A 12 -9.87 9.48 5.69
CA LYS A 12 -8.60 10.14 6.06
C LYS A 12 -7.57 10.17 4.93
N LEU A 13 -7.82 9.46 3.82
CA LEU A 13 -6.85 9.40 2.72
C LEU A 13 -6.77 10.73 1.99
N VAL A 14 -5.55 11.26 1.91
CA VAL A 14 -5.20 12.39 1.07
C VAL A 14 -4.21 11.93 -0.01
N PRO A 15 -4.33 12.40 -1.26
CA PRO A 15 -3.33 12.12 -2.29
C PRO A 15 -1.93 12.55 -1.82
N ASP A 16 -0.97 11.63 -1.87
CA ASP A 16 0.40 11.89 -1.41
C ASP A 16 1.38 11.06 -2.25
N GLN A 17 1.84 11.65 -3.35
CA GLN A 17 2.82 11.03 -4.25
C GLN A 17 4.24 11.02 -3.66
N SER A 18 4.50 11.80 -2.60
CA SER A 18 5.82 11.89 -1.97
C SER A 18 6.23 10.60 -1.25
N VAL A 19 5.29 9.66 -1.05
CA VAL A 19 5.57 8.33 -0.51
C VAL A 19 6.32 7.45 -1.51
N ILE A 20 6.28 7.76 -2.81
CA ILE A 20 6.94 6.99 -3.86
C ILE A 20 8.38 7.50 -4.01
N ALA A 21 9.33 6.73 -3.47
CA ALA A 21 10.75 7.06 -3.57
C ALA A 21 11.34 6.71 -4.95
N ALA A 22 10.83 5.65 -5.60
CA ALA A 22 11.19 5.27 -6.95
C ALA A 22 10.13 4.37 -7.59
N GLY A 23 10.13 4.27 -8.93
CA GLY A 23 9.21 3.42 -9.70
C GLY A 23 7.98 4.15 -10.24
N GLN A 24 7.83 5.46 -9.98
CA GLN A 24 6.83 6.27 -10.66
C GLN A 24 7.09 6.29 -12.17
N ALA A 25 6.02 6.25 -12.96
CA ALA A 25 6.07 6.24 -14.42
C ALA A 25 4.95 7.11 -14.99
N ASP A 26 5.02 7.36 -16.30
CA ASP A 26 4.00 8.10 -17.04
C ASP A 26 3.03 7.15 -17.75
N GLY A 27 1.89 7.69 -18.20
CA GLY A 27 0.91 6.94 -19.00
C GLY A 27 0.25 5.80 -18.24
N GLU A 28 0.19 4.62 -18.85
CA GLU A 28 -0.52 3.45 -18.31
C GLU A 28 0.15 2.86 -17.06
N ASP A 29 1.43 3.18 -16.82
CA ASP A 29 2.18 2.71 -15.65
C ASP A 29 2.13 3.69 -14.47
N HIS A 30 1.38 4.78 -14.59
CA HIS A 30 1.33 5.82 -13.58
C HIS A 30 0.77 5.32 -12.25
N ILE A 31 1.57 5.45 -11.20
CA ILE A 31 1.23 4.99 -9.86
C ILE A 31 0.46 6.08 -9.12
N GLN A 32 -0.69 5.71 -8.55
CA GLN A 32 -1.49 6.61 -7.71
C GLN A 32 -1.35 6.25 -6.24
N ALA A 33 -0.81 7.16 -5.44
CA ALA A 33 -0.59 6.95 -4.01
C ALA A 33 -1.37 7.96 -3.15
N ALA A 34 -1.86 7.46 -2.02
CA ALA A 34 -2.54 8.25 -1.02
C ALA A 34 -2.14 7.76 0.38
N ARG A 35 -2.13 8.67 1.34
CA ARG A 35 -1.75 8.41 2.73
C ARG A 35 -2.82 8.97 3.66
N ALA A 36 -3.06 8.29 4.78
CA ALA A 36 -3.92 8.83 5.82
C ALA A 36 -3.25 10.06 6.46
N GLU A 37 -4.01 11.13 6.72
CA GLU A 37 -3.47 12.36 7.33
C GLU A 37 -2.73 12.09 8.67
N ASP A 38 -3.19 11.11 9.43
CA ASP A 38 -2.60 10.68 10.70
C ASP A 38 -1.42 9.69 10.55
N GLY A 39 -1.00 9.41 9.31
CA GLY A 39 0.08 8.49 8.97
C GLY A 39 -0.23 7.02 9.25
N SER A 40 -1.46 6.66 9.65
CA SER A 40 -1.77 5.30 10.10
C SER A 40 -1.67 4.25 8.99
N PHE A 41 -1.90 4.64 7.74
CA PHE A 41 -1.71 3.77 6.58
C PHE A 41 -1.49 4.59 5.30
N LEU A 42 -0.99 3.91 4.27
CA LEU A 42 -0.97 4.42 2.90
C LEU A 42 -1.37 3.31 1.94
N ILE A 43 -1.80 3.74 0.76
CA ILE A 43 -2.10 2.87 -0.37
C ILE A 43 -1.38 3.39 -1.62
N ALA A 44 -0.94 2.48 -2.47
CA ALA A 44 -0.46 2.79 -3.80
C ALA A 44 -1.09 1.84 -4.82
N TYR A 45 -1.77 2.38 -5.82
CA TYR A 45 -2.32 1.65 -6.96
C TYR A 45 -1.30 1.59 -8.08
N LEU A 46 -0.99 0.36 -8.50
CA LEU A 46 -0.04 0.03 -9.57
C LEU A 46 -0.84 -0.62 -10.70
N PRO A 47 -1.09 0.09 -11.82
CA PRO A 47 -1.94 -0.44 -12.89
C PRO A 47 -1.37 -1.68 -13.61
N THR A 48 -0.04 -1.82 -13.61
CA THR A 48 0.67 -2.90 -14.35
C THR A 48 1.53 -3.79 -13.45
N GLY A 49 1.44 -3.60 -12.13
CA GLY A 49 2.21 -4.37 -11.15
C GLY A 49 3.72 -4.10 -11.14
N LYS A 50 4.22 -3.12 -11.91
CA LYS A 50 5.64 -2.77 -11.93
C LYS A 50 6.16 -2.43 -10.53
N PRO A 51 7.42 -2.77 -10.19
CA PRO A 51 7.92 -2.57 -8.83
C PRO A 51 7.88 -1.11 -8.37
N ILE A 52 7.54 -0.91 -7.10
CA ILE A 52 7.50 0.40 -6.45
C ILE A 52 8.49 0.43 -5.28
N THR A 53 9.16 1.55 -5.07
CA THR A 53 9.94 1.80 -3.85
C THR A 53 9.24 2.85 -3.01
N VAL A 54 8.95 2.53 -1.75
CA VAL A 54 8.19 3.42 -0.84
C VAL A 54 9.09 3.95 0.26
N ALA A 55 9.00 5.27 0.51
CA ALA A 55 9.57 5.95 1.67
C ALA A 55 8.66 5.71 2.88
N ARG A 56 9.11 4.85 3.80
CA ARG A 56 8.25 4.36 4.90
C ARG A 56 8.17 5.33 6.07
N ASP A 57 9.14 6.21 6.23
CA ASP A 57 9.21 7.28 7.25
C ASP A 57 8.00 8.24 7.26
N LYS A 58 7.12 8.14 6.26
CA LYS A 58 5.83 8.84 6.17
C LYS A 58 4.70 8.20 6.99
N LEU A 59 4.86 6.96 7.44
CA LEU A 59 3.88 6.22 8.25
C LEU A 59 4.13 6.41 9.75
N SER A 60 3.09 6.26 10.56
CA SER A 60 3.21 6.23 12.02
C SER A 60 3.70 4.88 12.52
N GLY A 61 4.22 4.86 13.75
CA GLY A 61 4.61 3.64 14.45
C GLY A 61 6.02 3.15 14.10
N GLU A 62 6.49 2.15 14.84
CA GLU A 62 7.84 1.59 14.69
C GLU A 62 7.89 0.46 13.66
N LYS A 63 6.76 -0.22 13.44
CA LYS A 63 6.62 -1.34 12.52
C LYS A 63 5.49 -1.08 11.54
N VAL A 64 5.74 -1.43 10.29
CA VAL A 64 4.77 -1.33 9.19
C VAL A 64 4.46 -2.72 8.68
N ARG A 65 3.17 -3.07 8.64
CA ARG A 65 2.67 -4.26 7.97
C ARG A 65 2.40 -3.93 6.50
N ALA A 66 2.89 -4.79 5.61
CA ALA A 66 2.75 -4.62 4.17
C ALA A 66 1.94 -5.77 3.55
N ARG A 67 1.00 -5.42 2.68
CA ARG A 67 0.12 -6.36 1.99
C ARG A 67 -0.13 -5.93 0.55
N TRP A 68 -0.26 -6.90 -0.33
CA TRP A 68 -0.86 -6.71 -1.65
C TRP A 68 -2.34 -6.99 -1.59
N TYR A 69 -3.14 -6.16 -2.25
CA TYR A 69 -4.54 -6.43 -2.54
C TYR A 69 -4.72 -6.58 -4.05
N ASP A 70 -5.34 -7.68 -4.45
CA ASP A 70 -5.77 -7.92 -5.83
C ASP A 70 -7.18 -7.30 -6.00
N PRO A 71 -7.32 -6.15 -6.68
CA PRO A 71 -8.62 -5.50 -6.86
C PRO A 71 -9.56 -6.30 -7.77
N ARG A 72 -9.03 -7.20 -8.61
CA ARG A 72 -9.77 -8.02 -9.58
C ARG A 72 -10.46 -9.19 -8.90
N LYS A 73 -9.80 -9.76 -7.88
CA LYS A 73 -10.30 -10.92 -7.11
C LYS A 73 -10.82 -10.56 -5.72
N GLY A 74 -10.47 -9.38 -5.21
CA GLY A 74 -10.76 -8.98 -3.84
C GLY A 74 -9.91 -9.71 -2.79
N THR A 75 -8.79 -10.30 -3.17
CA THR A 75 -7.96 -11.12 -2.28
C THR A 75 -6.74 -10.37 -1.75
N TRP A 76 -6.23 -10.81 -0.61
CA TRP A 76 -5.06 -10.23 0.04
C TRP A 76 -3.87 -11.19 0.03
N SER A 77 -2.65 -10.65 -0.07
CA SER A 77 -1.40 -11.40 0.09
C SER A 77 -0.49 -10.66 1.06
N LEU A 78 -0.12 -11.32 2.16
CA LEU A 78 0.78 -10.77 3.16
C LEU A 78 2.21 -10.75 2.60
N ILE A 79 2.89 -9.61 2.72
CA ILE A 79 4.30 -9.47 2.38
C ILE A 79 5.15 -9.66 3.65
N GLY A 80 4.72 -9.06 4.77
CA GLY A 80 5.38 -9.16 6.06
C GLY A 80 5.27 -7.87 6.87
N GLU A 81 6.00 -7.83 7.99
CA GLU A 81 6.18 -6.64 8.81
C GLU A 81 7.63 -6.17 8.77
N PHE A 82 7.82 -4.86 8.75
CA PHE A 82 9.14 -4.24 8.60
C PHE A 82 9.32 -3.07 9.56
N ASP A 83 10.56 -2.77 9.92
CA ASP A 83 10.87 -1.51 10.58
C ASP A 83 10.42 -0.33 9.72
N ASN A 84 9.85 0.66 10.39
CA ASN A 84 9.33 1.86 9.76
C ASN A 84 10.43 2.88 9.47
N SER A 85 11.42 2.48 8.69
CA SER A 85 12.59 3.31 8.39
C SER A 85 13.11 3.04 6.99
N GLY A 86 13.54 4.11 6.31
CA GLY A 86 14.17 4.06 5.00
C GLY A 86 13.26 3.56 3.87
N ASN A 87 13.86 3.47 2.69
CA ASN A 87 13.17 3.08 1.47
C ASN A 87 13.11 1.56 1.34
N ARG A 88 12.00 1.04 0.81
CA ARG A 88 11.87 -0.38 0.49
C ARG A 88 11.20 -0.60 -0.84
N LYS A 89 11.81 -1.45 -1.66
CA LYS A 89 11.24 -1.96 -2.90
C LYS A 89 10.20 -3.05 -2.58
N PHE A 90 9.05 -2.95 -3.23
CA PHE A 90 7.99 -3.95 -3.21
C PHE A 90 7.72 -4.43 -4.64
N GLU A 91 7.61 -5.74 -4.78
CA GLU A 91 7.34 -6.41 -6.05
C GLU A 91 5.95 -7.04 -5.96
N ALA A 92 5.10 -6.71 -6.93
CA ALA A 92 3.76 -7.27 -7.00
C ALA A 92 3.81 -8.76 -7.35
N PRO A 93 2.79 -9.56 -6.98
CA PRO A 93 2.77 -10.99 -7.28
C PRO A 93 2.81 -11.33 -8.78
N SER A 94 2.33 -10.42 -9.64
CA SER A 94 2.42 -10.51 -11.10
C SER A 94 2.55 -9.12 -11.73
N THR A 95 3.03 -9.07 -12.97
CA THR A 95 3.20 -7.83 -13.75
C THR A 95 2.63 -8.01 -15.16
N GLY A 96 2.04 -6.95 -15.71
CA GLY A 96 1.43 -6.96 -17.05
C GLY A 96 0.27 -5.98 -17.15
N GLY A 97 -0.15 -5.63 -18.36
CA GLY A 97 -1.20 -4.61 -18.60
C GLY A 97 -2.60 -4.93 -18.03
N LYS A 98 -2.81 -6.13 -17.47
CA LYS A 98 -4.05 -6.56 -16.79
C LYS A 98 -3.82 -7.02 -15.35
N ASP A 99 -2.62 -6.79 -14.83
CA ASP A 99 -2.17 -7.20 -13.51
C ASP A 99 -2.03 -5.98 -12.61
N ASP A 100 -3.18 -5.39 -12.27
CA ASP A 100 -3.23 -4.28 -11.34
C ASP A 100 -3.21 -4.75 -9.89
N TRP A 101 -2.54 -3.97 -9.05
CA TRP A 101 -2.32 -4.28 -7.64
C TRP A 101 -2.42 -3.02 -6.79
N VAL A 102 -2.92 -3.18 -5.56
CA VAL A 102 -2.85 -2.13 -4.54
C VAL A 102 -1.86 -2.57 -3.47
N LEU A 103 -0.76 -1.83 -3.33
CA LEU A 103 0.11 -1.94 -2.17
C LEU A 103 -0.56 -1.24 -1.00
N VAL A 104 -0.63 -1.90 0.14
CA VAL A 104 -1.13 -1.32 1.38
C VAL A 104 -0.09 -1.49 2.47
N LEU A 105 0.29 -0.36 3.08
CA LEU A 105 1.20 -0.32 4.22
C LEU A 105 0.50 0.33 5.40
N GLU A 106 0.59 -0.30 6.57
CA GLU A 106 -0.15 0.10 7.77
C GLU A 106 0.75 0.08 9.00
N ASP A 107 0.51 0.98 9.95
CA ASP A 107 1.05 0.88 11.31
C ASP A 107 0.59 -0.43 11.94
N ALA A 108 1.54 -1.33 12.21
CA ALA A 108 1.25 -2.70 12.66
C ALA A 108 0.51 -2.74 14.00
N ARG A 109 0.65 -1.71 14.85
CA ARG A 109 -0.02 -1.63 16.15
C ARG A 109 -1.47 -1.18 16.02
N LYS A 110 -1.76 -0.24 15.12
CA LYS A 110 -3.12 0.31 14.91
C LYS A 110 -4.03 -0.67 14.15
N PHE A 111 -3.43 -1.53 13.33
CA PHE A 111 -4.15 -2.52 12.52
C PHE A 111 -3.83 -3.96 12.93
N SER A 112 -3.47 -4.20 14.19
CA SER A 112 -3.32 -5.55 14.73
C SER A 112 -4.64 -6.32 14.59
N LEU A 113 -4.56 -7.57 14.15
CA LEU A 113 -5.71 -8.43 13.85
C LEU A 113 -6.46 -8.78 15.15
N GLU A 114 -7.40 -7.94 15.56
CA GLU A 114 -8.53 -8.34 16.41
C GLU A 114 -9.79 -8.50 15.55
N LEU A 115 -9.72 -9.24 14.44
CA LEU A 115 -10.92 -9.71 13.73
C LEU A 115 -10.66 -11.10 13.14
N ALA A 116 -10.54 -12.06 14.04
CA ALA A 116 -10.85 -13.47 13.78
C ALA A 116 -11.41 -14.08 15.08
N ARG A 117 -12.69 -13.83 15.33
CA ARG A 117 -13.56 -14.70 16.12
C ARG A 117 -14.71 -15.11 15.23
#